data_AF-A0A1H5JL02-F1
#
_entry.id   AF-A0A1H5JL02-F1
#
_cell.length_a   1.000
_cell.length_b   1.000
_cell.length_c   1.000
_cell.angle_alpha   90.00
_cell.angle_beta   90.00
_cell.angle_gamma   90.00
#
_symmetry.space_group_name_H-M   'P 1'
#
loop_
_entity.id
_entity.type
_entity.pdbx_description
1 polymer ?
#
loop_
_entity_poly.entity_id
_entity_poly.type
_entity_poly.pdbx_seq_one_letter_code
_entity_poly.pdbx_strand_id
1 'polypeptide(L)' 'MTALWWQAGVIYQIYPRSFQDTNDDGIGDLTGIGRRLDYLVSPGVDAIWIFPVYPSPMVDFGYDVAD' A
#
# COMPACT_ATOMS: atom_id res chain seq x y z
N MET A 1 -24.14 -2.92 -21.39
CA MET A 1 -23.66 -2.94 -19.99
C MET A 1 -22.55 -1.93 -19.89
N THR A 2 -22.62 -0.99 -18.95
CA THR A 2 -21.48 -0.12 -18.61
C THR A 2 -20.40 -0.96 -17.93
N ALA A 3 -19.15 -0.81 -18.36
CA ALA A 3 -18.03 -1.48 -17.70
C ALA A 3 -17.89 -0.96 -16.26
N LEU A 4 -17.61 -1.85 -15.32
CA LEU A 4 -17.29 -1.49 -13.94
C LEU A 4 -15.87 -0.93 -13.90
N TRP A 5 -15.59 0.05 -13.02
CA TRP A 5 -14.30 0.74 -12.98
C TRP A 5 -13.11 -0.23 -12.84
N TRP A 6 -13.24 -1.27 -12.02
CA TRP A 6 -12.20 -2.25 -11.73
C TRP A 6 -11.90 -3.18 -12.92
N GLN A 7 -12.75 -3.23 -13.94
CA GLN A 7 -12.51 -4.04 -15.15
C GLN A 7 -11.47 -3.41 -16.08
N ALA A 8 -11.25 -2.09 -15.96
CA ALA A 8 -10.31 -1.33 -16.78
C ALA A 8 -9.24 -0.59 -15.95
N GLY A 9 -9.43 -0.47 -14.64
CA GLY A 9 -8.53 0.27 -13.77
C GLY A 9 -7.19 -0.43 -13.51
N VAL A 10 -6.16 0.36 -13.29
CA VAL A 10 -4.80 -0.09 -12.94
C VAL A 10 -4.66 -0.14 -11.42
N ILE A 11 -4.30 -1.31 -10.89
CA ILE A 11 -4.06 -1.51 -9.45
C ILE A 11 -2.55 -1.54 -9.20
N TYR A 12 -2.07 -0.72 -8.27
CA TYR A 12 -0.69 -0.74 -7.80
C TYR A 12 -0.60 -1.36 -6.42
N GLN A 13 0.24 -2.38 -6.26
CA GLN A 13 0.42 -3.04 -4.98
C GLN A 13 1.59 -2.43 -4.20
N ILE A 14 1.39 -2.14 -2.92
CA ILE A 14 2.43 -1.60 -2.03
C ILE A 14 2.67 -2.56 -0.89
N TYR A 15 3.95 -2.90 -0.67
CA TYR A 15 4.42 -3.48 0.58
C TYR A 15 4.94 -2.36 1.50
N PRO A 16 4.19 -1.93 2.54
CA PRO A 16 4.47 -0.69 3.28
C PRO A 16 5.86 -0.64 3.88
N ARG A 17 6.29 -1.74 4.51
CA ARG A 17 7.56 -1.85 5.24
C ARG A 17 8.80 -1.61 4.37
N SER A 18 8.68 -1.68 3.05
CA SER A 18 9.80 -1.45 2.11
C SER A 18 9.52 -0.33 1.11
N PHE A 19 8.44 0.42 1.28
CA PHE A 19 8.06 1.45 0.32
C PHE A 19 8.73 2.80 0.61
N GLN A 20 8.45 3.40 1.77
CA GLN A 20 9.11 4.62 2.21
C GLN A 20 9.02 4.78 3.72
N ASP A 21 10.18 4.91 4.35
CA ASP A 21 10.36 5.30 5.76
C ASP A 21 10.31 6.83 5.87
N THR A 22 9.65 7.33 6.92
CA THR A 22 9.57 8.76 7.23
C THR A 22 10.00 9.13 8.65
N ASN A 23 10.40 8.15 9.47
CA ASN A 23 10.82 8.33 10.87
C ASN A 23 12.24 7.80 11.17
N ASP A 24 12.95 7.30 10.14
CA ASP A 24 14.32 6.78 10.19
C ASP A 24 14.48 5.51 11.07
N ASP A 25 13.42 4.70 11.23
CA ASP A 25 13.49 3.42 11.94
C ASP A 25 13.89 2.23 11.03
N GLY A 26 14.04 2.46 9.72
CA GLY A 26 14.39 1.48 8.70
C GLY A 26 13.20 0.70 8.14
N ILE A 27 11.97 1.03 8.54
CA ILE A 27 10.72 0.37 8.12
C ILE A 27 9.80 1.41 7.50
N GLY A 28 9.30 1.12 6.31
CA GLY A 28 8.35 2.01 5.65
C GLY A 28 6.99 2.09 6.36
N ASP A 29 6.37 3.26 6.27
CA ASP A 29 5.18 3.61 7.04
C ASP A 29 4.06 4.24 6.18
N LEU A 30 2.87 4.39 6.76
CA LEU A 30 1.70 4.95 6.05
C LEU A 30 1.89 6.42 5.65
N THR A 31 2.67 7.18 6.41
CA THR A 31 2.99 8.57 6.07
C THR A 31 3.86 8.61 4.80
N GLY A 32 4.79 7.67 4.66
CA GLY A 32 5.59 7.45 3.45
C GLY A 32 4.73 7.15 2.24
N ILE A 33 3.72 6.29 2.38
CA ILE A 33 2.73 6.04 1.31
C ILE A 33 2.03 7.35 0.92
N GLY A 34 1.54 8.10 1.92
CA GLY A 34 0.87 9.39 1.70
C GLY A 34 1.74 10.40 0.93
N ARG A 35 3.05 10.46 1.22
CA ARG A 35 4.00 11.35 0.53
C ARG A 35 4.26 10.99 -0.93
N ARG A 36 3.85 9.80 -1.39
CA ARG A 36 4.05 9.32 -2.77
C ARG A 36 2.77 9.24 -3.58
N LEU A 37 1.65 9.75 -3.07
CA LEU A 37 0.38 9.73 -3.82
C LEU A 37 0.51 10.39 -5.19
N ASP A 38 1.18 11.54 -5.30
CA ASP A 38 1.41 12.20 -6.59
C ASP A 38 2.22 11.33 -7.56
N TYR A 39 3.22 10.61 -7.05
CA TYR A 39 3.99 9.64 -7.83
C TYR A 39 3.11 8.49 -8.32
N LEU A 40 2.23 7.96 -7.48
CA LEU A 40 1.34 6.85 -7.81
C LEU A 40 0.23 7.24 -8.79
N VAL A 41 -0.30 8.47 -8.67
CA VAL A 41 -1.37 8.97 -9.55
C VAL A 41 -0.82 9.34 -10.95
N SER A 42 0.40 9.87 -11.04
CA SER A 42 0.98 10.30 -12.33
C SER A 42 1.03 9.23 -13.45
N PRO A 43 1.31 7.93 -13.20
CA PRO A 43 1.21 6.88 -14.21
C PRO A 43 -0.22 6.40 -14.48
N GLY A 44 -1.24 6.92 -13.77
CA GLY A 44 -2.64 6.55 -13.95
C GLY A 44 -3.10 5.36 -13.12
N VAL A 45 -2.58 5.18 -11.91
CA VAL A 45 -3.09 4.17 -10.97
C VAL A 45 -4.47 4.59 -10.45
N ASP A 46 -5.44 3.69 -10.53
CA ASP A 46 -6.82 3.92 -10.08
C ASP A 46 -7.07 3.42 -8.65
N ALA A 47 -6.32 2.39 -8.22
CA ALA A 47 -6.45 1.84 -6.88
C ALA A 47 -5.10 1.34 -6.34
N ILE A 48 -4.94 1.44 -5.02
CA ILE A 48 -3.77 0.93 -4.31
C ILE A 48 -4.18 -0.30 -3.51
N TRP A 49 -3.53 -1.43 -3.76
CA TRP A 49 -3.61 -2.60 -2.90
C TRP A 49 -2.46 -2.57 -1.90
N ILE A 50 -2.77 -2.35 -0.63
CA ILE A 50 -1.78 -2.30 0.44
C ILE A 50 -1.67 -3.70 1.08
N PHE A 51 -0.46 -4.21 1.22
CA PHE A 51 -0.19 -5.37 2.09
C PHE A 51 -0.68 -5.10 3.53
N PRO A 52 -0.82 -6.14 4.38
CA PRO A 52 -1.36 -5.97 5.73
C PRO A 52 -0.65 -4.88 6.55
N VAL A 53 -1.46 -4.05 7.22
CA VAL A 53 -1.02 -2.94 8.11
C VAL A 53 -1.66 -3.00 9.49
N TYR A 54 -2.33 -4.12 9.80
CA TYR A 54 -2.97 -4.36 11.09
C TYR A 54 -1.93 -4.75 12.15
N PRO A 55 -2.24 -4.62 13.46
CA PRO A 55 -1.43 -5.20 14.51
C PRO A 55 -1.18 -6.69 14.25
N SER A 56 0.09 -7.09 14.33
CA SER A 56 0.53 -8.45 14.01
C SER A 56 1.77 -8.81 14.83
N PRO A 57 1.93 -10.07 15.27
CA PRO A 57 3.18 -10.59 15.82
C PRO A 57 4.33 -10.64 14.80
N MET A 58 4.02 -10.43 13.50
CA MET A 58 4.96 -10.39 12.39
C MET A 58 5.67 -11.73 12.11
N VAL A 59 5.05 -12.87 12.45
CA VAL A 59 5.53 -14.21 12.11
C VAL A 59 5.40 -14.47 10.61
N ASP A 60 4.39 -13.88 9.96
CA ASP A 60 4.14 -13.96 8.52
C ASP A 60 3.97 -12.57 7.90
N PHE A 61 4.88 -11.65 8.23
CA PHE A 61 4.97 -10.31 7.62
C PHE A 61 3.66 -9.50 7.61
N GLY A 62 2.84 -9.66 8.66
CA GLY A 62 1.57 -8.94 8.82
C GLY A 62 0.34 -9.74 8.38
N TYR A 63 0.50 -10.89 7.71
CA TYR A 63 -0.61 -11.78 7.38
C TYR A 63 -1.14 -12.54 8.61
N ASP A 64 -0.34 -12.67 9.66
CA ASP A 64 -0.73 -13.14 10.99
C ASP A 64 -1.35 -12.00 11.81
N VAL A 65 -2.59 -11.62 11.49
CA VAL A 65 -3.32 -10.50 12.13
C VAL A 65 -3.73 -10.82 13.58
N ALA A 66 -3.60 -9.83 14.47
CA ALA A 66 -3.95 -9.94 15.89
C ALA A 66 -5.13 -9.06 16.36
N ASP A 67 -5.51 -8.03 15.60
CA ASP A 67 -6.66 -7.13 15.88
C ASP A 67 -7.18 -6.52 14.56
#